data_AF-A0A1Q8YGD4-F1
#
_entry.id   AF-A0A1Q8YGD4-F1
#
_cell.length_a   1.000
_cell.length_b   1.000
_cell.length_c   1.000
_cell.angle_alpha   90.00
_cell.angle_beta   90.00
_cell.angle_gamma   90.00
#
_symmetry.space_group_name_H-M   'P 1'
#
loop_
_entity.id
_entity.type
_entity.pdbx_description
1 polymer ?
#
loop_
_entity_poly.entity_id
_entity_poly.type
_entity_poly.pdbx_seq_one_letter_code
_entity_poly.pdbx_strand_id
1 'polypeptide(L)'
;MASTINTNVASLTAQRNLGMSQTSLNTSIQRLSSGLRINSAKDDAAGLAISERFTGQIRGMNQAVRNAGDGISLAQTAEGALKASGDILQRVRELAVQSANASNSAGDRQALQAEVGQLVAELDRISQTTEFNGTKLLDGSFGTQQFQVGANANQTIVAATGNLRTSVYGNNQVVAAGTLAASGTGAVGAFGSNGVSAGTLAVSGFVGKKDVSVASHATALNIAASVNAVKDETGVVATARTASSLSFAAAGAYSLVLKSDNSTAQTISFTLSATNTADGLSAAVSAINDQSSKTGVSAALDAGKTKILLTNATGNDIQVSDTAVANAGSVTVQKLNNTGDNVGSPAVTLAADTVAENALVSGYVTFDSEKSFAVAQTTTNALGAAATASTLKKVSELDITDFAKATESLKTVDSALSFINGERAKLGALQSRFETSINNLQVTSENLSASRSRILDADFAAETANLSRAQILQQAGTAMVAQANQLPQGVLALLR
;
A
#
# COMPACT_ATOMS: atom_id res chain seq x y z
N MET A 1 21.37 -75.77 -61.12
CA MET A 1 21.71 -75.31 -59.75
C MET A 1 22.54 -76.40 -59.11
N ALA A 2 23.77 -76.10 -58.69
CA ALA A 2 24.65 -77.10 -58.08
C ALA A 2 24.04 -77.57 -56.74
N SER A 3 23.63 -78.83 -56.65
CA SER A 3 23.08 -79.43 -55.45
C SER A 3 24.22 -79.84 -54.50
N THR A 4 24.69 -78.90 -53.70
CA THR A 4 25.63 -79.18 -52.60
C THR A 4 24.89 -79.76 -51.40
N ILE A 5 25.16 -81.01 -51.03
CA ILE A 5 24.42 -81.75 -49.99
C ILE A 5 24.77 -81.29 -48.57
N ASN A 6 26.02 -80.88 -48.32
CA ASN A 6 26.50 -80.52 -46.98
C ASN A 6 26.11 -79.11 -46.51
N THR A 7 25.63 -78.24 -47.40
CA THR A 7 25.23 -76.86 -47.05
C THR A 7 23.89 -76.54 -47.67
N ASN A 8 22.83 -76.56 -46.84
CA ASN A 8 21.48 -76.24 -47.27
C ASN A 8 21.21 -74.74 -47.14
N VAL A 9 21.47 -74.01 -48.23
CA VAL A 9 21.27 -72.56 -48.31
C VAL A 9 19.80 -72.16 -48.13
N ALA A 10 18.85 -73.00 -48.54
CA ALA A 10 17.42 -72.74 -48.39
C ALA A 10 16.99 -72.80 -46.91
N SER A 11 17.49 -73.78 -46.15
CA SER A 11 17.25 -73.88 -44.70
C SER A 11 17.91 -72.74 -43.94
N LEU A 12 19.16 -72.37 -44.27
CA LEU A 12 19.86 -71.21 -43.68
C LEU A 12 19.10 -69.89 -43.91
N THR A 13 18.54 -69.70 -45.10
CA THR A 13 17.74 -68.52 -45.44
C THR A 13 16.41 -68.52 -44.69
N ALA A 14 15.73 -69.67 -44.61
CA ALA A 14 14.48 -69.82 -43.87
C ALA A 14 14.68 -69.61 -42.36
N GLN A 15 15.76 -70.11 -41.77
CA GLN A 15 16.13 -69.88 -40.36
C GLN A 15 16.46 -68.41 -40.08
N ARG A 16 17.18 -67.73 -40.99
CA ARG A 16 17.44 -66.29 -40.86
C ARG A 16 16.15 -65.47 -40.89
N ASN A 17 15.24 -65.77 -41.81
CA ASN A 17 13.94 -65.12 -41.90
C ASN A 17 13.05 -65.41 -40.68
N LEU A 18 13.07 -66.64 -40.16
CA LEU A 18 12.40 -67.02 -38.92
C LEU A 18 12.94 -66.25 -37.71
N GLY A 19 14.27 -66.11 -37.60
CA GLY A 19 14.91 -65.32 -36.54
C GLY A 19 14.54 -63.84 -36.59
N MET A 20 14.42 -63.26 -37.79
CA MET A 20 13.93 -61.89 -37.97
C MET A 20 12.46 -61.75 -37.54
N SER A 21 11.58 -62.68 -37.93
CA SER A 21 10.17 -62.69 -37.50
C SER A 21 10.02 -62.87 -35.99
N GLN A 22 10.84 -63.72 -35.36
CA GLN A 22 10.87 -63.91 -33.91
C GLN A 22 11.26 -62.63 -33.17
N THR A 23 12.25 -61.90 -33.69
CA THR A 23 12.69 -60.62 -33.12
C THR A 23 11.58 -59.57 -33.23
N SER A 24 10.92 -59.48 -34.38
CA SER A 24 9.78 -58.57 -34.60
C SER A 24 8.59 -58.90 -33.68
N LEU A 25 8.30 -60.19 -33.47
CA LEU A 25 7.26 -60.65 -32.55
C LEU A 25 7.56 -60.22 -31.12
N ASN A 26 8.80 -60.43 -30.66
CA ASN A 26 9.23 -60.05 -29.31
C ASN A 26 9.13 -58.54 -29.09
N THR A 27 9.52 -57.72 -30.08
CA THR A 27 9.35 -56.26 -30.01
C THR A 27 7.87 -55.87 -29.94
N SER A 28 7.00 -56.53 -30.70
CA SER A 28 5.56 -56.21 -30.68
C SER A 28 4.92 -56.56 -29.33
N ILE A 29 5.32 -57.69 -28.74
CA ILE A 29 4.91 -58.09 -27.38
C ILE A 29 5.40 -57.06 -26.35
N GLN A 30 6.64 -56.60 -26.47
CA GLN A 30 7.22 -55.60 -25.55
C GLN A 30 6.51 -54.24 -25.64
N ARG A 31 6.14 -53.80 -26.86
CA ARG A 31 5.40 -52.55 -27.07
C ARG A 31 3.96 -52.65 -26.59
N LEU A 32 3.29 -53.77 -26.85
CA LEU A 32 1.92 -54.01 -26.40
C LEU A 32 1.83 -54.14 -24.87
N SER A 33 2.84 -54.74 -24.23
CA SER A 33 2.86 -54.90 -22.77
C SER A 33 3.21 -53.62 -22.03
N SER A 34 4.14 -52.82 -22.56
CA SER A 34 4.51 -51.52 -21.97
C SER A 34 3.55 -50.38 -22.33
N GLY A 35 2.79 -50.53 -23.42
CA GLY A 35 1.99 -49.45 -24.01
C GLY A 35 2.84 -48.36 -24.68
N LEU A 36 4.17 -48.55 -24.78
CA LEU A 36 5.12 -47.59 -25.32
C LEU A 36 5.71 -48.09 -26.63
N ARG A 37 5.77 -47.22 -27.62
CA ARG A 37 6.47 -47.46 -28.89
C ARG A 37 7.99 -47.48 -28.69
N ILE A 38 8.48 -46.61 -27.80
CA ILE A 38 9.91 -46.46 -27.48
C ILE A 38 10.11 -46.95 -26.06
N ASN A 39 10.74 -48.12 -25.88
CA ASN A 39 11.01 -48.70 -24.55
C ASN A 39 12.50 -48.65 -24.21
N SER A 40 13.38 -48.55 -25.21
CA SER A 40 14.82 -48.42 -25.03
C SER A 40 15.43 -47.44 -26.03
N ALA A 41 16.64 -46.94 -25.74
CA ALA A 41 17.38 -46.07 -26.66
C ALA A 41 17.71 -46.72 -28.02
N LYS A 42 17.62 -48.06 -28.11
CA LYS A 42 17.78 -48.80 -29.36
C LYS A 42 16.60 -48.59 -30.32
N ASP A 43 15.40 -48.33 -29.78
CA ASP A 43 14.19 -48.20 -30.60
C ASP A 43 14.14 -46.85 -31.31
N ASP A 44 14.46 -45.77 -30.60
CA ASP A 44 14.65 -44.41 -31.13
C ASP A 44 15.38 -43.53 -30.11
N ALA A 45 16.67 -43.30 -30.31
CA ALA A 45 17.50 -42.51 -29.39
C ALA A 45 17.09 -41.02 -29.33
N ALA A 46 16.67 -40.44 -30.47
CA ALA A 46 16.28 -39.03 -30.53
C ALA A 46 14.88 -38.83 -29.94
N GLY A 47 13.94 -39.74 -30.25
CA GLY A 47 12.59 -39.75 -29.69
C GLY A 47 12.60 -39.91 -28.16
N LEU A 48 13.44 -40.82 -27.65
CA LEU A 48 13.63 -41.00 -26.21
C LEU A 48 14.15 -39.71 -25.55
N ALA A 49 15.21 -39.10 -26.07
CA ALA A 49 15.78 -37.87 -25.50
C ALA A 49 14.78 -36.69 -25.47
N ILE A 50 13.97 -36.52 -26.52
CA ILE A 50 12.92 -35.50 -26.55
C ILE A 50 11.84 -35.80 -25.52
N SER A 51 11.41 -37.06 -25.41
CA SER A 51 10.39 -37.50 -24.46
C SER A 51 10.83 -37.37 -22.99
N GLU A 52 12.11 -37.59 -22.70
CA GLU A 52 12.72 -37.38 -21.39
C GLU A 52 12.74 -35.89 -21.04
N ARG A 53 13.11 -35.03 -22.00
CA ARG A 53 13.04 -33.57 -21.82
C ARG A 53 11.61 -33.10 -21.56
N PHE A 54 10.62 -33.59 -22.32
CA PHE A 54 9.21 -33.28 -22.06
C PHE A 54 8.77 -33.80 -20.70
N THR A 55 9.22 -34.97 -20.28
CA THR A 55 8.92 -35.51 -18.94
C THR A 55 9.50 -34.63 -17.84
N GLY A 56 10.75 -34.17 -17.98
CA GLY A 56 11.36 -33.21 -17.07
C GLY A 56 10.57 -31.89 -17.00
N GLN A 57 10.19 -31.35 -18.15
CA GLN A 57 9.39 -30.13 -18.24
C GLN A 57 8.00 -30.28 -17.61
N ILE A 58 7.27 -31.36 -17.90
CA ILE A 58 5.94 -31.65 -17.33
C ILE A 58 6.04 -31.78 -15.81
N ARG A 59 7.03 -32.53 -15.29
CA ARG A 59 7.25 -32.65 -13.85
C ARG A 59 7.58 -31.29 -13.21
N GLY A 60 8.42 -30.50 -13.87
CA GLY A 60 8.76 -29.14 -13.45
C GLY A 60 7.54 -28.22 -13.41
N MET A 61 6.68 -28.25 -14.44
CA MET A 61 5.43 -27.51 -14.50
C MET A 61 4.44 -27.95 -13.42
N ASN A 62 4.30 -29.24 -13.16
CA ASN A 62 3.42 -29.72 -12.10
C ASN A 62 3.90 -29.30 -10.70
N GLN A 63 5.22 -29.23 -10.47
CA GLN A 63 5.76 -28.65 -9.24
C GLN A 63 5.54 -27.13 -9.19
N ALA A 64 5.72 -26.43 -10.31
CA ALA A 64 5.47 -25.00 -10.42
C ALA A 64 4.01 -24.63 -10.11
N VAL A 65 3.04 -25.44 -10.55
CA VAL A 65 1.62 -25.29 -10.19
C VAL A 65 1.42 -25.40 -8.67
N ARG A 66 2.07 -26.35 -8.00
CA ARG A 66 2.03 -26.45 -6.53
C ARG A 66 2.65 -25.23 -5.86
N ASN A 67 3.84 -24.82 -6.30
CA ASN A 67 4.53 -23.64 -5.76
C ASN A 67 3.67 -22.35 -5.93
N ALA A 68 2.97 -22.21 -7.06
CA ALA A 68 2.04 -21.10 -7.28
C ALA A 68 0.82 -21.20 -6.35
N GLY A 69 0.31 -22.41 -6.10
CA GLY A 69 -0.73 -22.67 -5.09
C GLY A 69 -0.30 -22.25 -3.68
N ASP A 70 0.93 -22.58 -3.28
CA ASP A 70 1.50 -22.15 -2.00
C ASP A 70 1.59 -20.62 -1.92
N GLY A 71 1.95 -19.97 -3.04
CA GLY A 71 1.95 -18.50 -3.17
C GLY A 71 0.57 -17.89 -2.99
N ILE A 72 -0.49 -18.52 -3.51
CA ILE A 72 -1.88 -18.10 -3.30
C ILE A 72 -2.26 -18.25 -1.82
N SER A 73 -1.98 -19.40 -1.19
CA SER A 73 -2.30 -19.62 0.22
C SER A 73 -1.57 -18.64 1.15
N LEU A 74 -0.31 -18.31 0.84
CA LEU A 74 0.43 -17.28 1.56
C LEU A 74 -0.24 -15.91 1.40
N ALA A 75 -0.58 -15.51 0.17
CA ALA A 75 -1.21 -14.23 -0.10
C ALA A 75 -2.60 -14.12 0.57
N GLN A 76 -3.37 -15.20 0.61
CA GLN A 76 -4.67 -15.26 1.31
C GLN A 76 -4.52 -15.16 2.84
N THR A 77 -3.49 -15.79 3.40
CA THR A 77 -3.18 -15.69 4.84
C THR A 77 -2.86 -14.25 5.22
N ALA A 78 -2.00 -13.59 4.42
CA ALA A 78 -1.68 -12.18 4.61
C ALA A 78 -2.92 -11.29 4.43
N GLU A 79 -3.71 -11.48 3.36
CA GLU A 79 -4.92 -10.70 3.09
C GLU A 79 -5.97 -10.82 4.21
N GLY A 80 -6.14 -12.01 4.79
CA GLY A 80 -7.03 -12.23 5.92
C GLY A 80 -6.62 -11.42 7.17
N ALA A 81 -5.32 -11.38 7.46
CA ALA A 81 -4.78 -10.55 8.53
C ALA A 81 -4.94 -9.04 8.24
N LEU A 82 -4.68 -8.60 7.01
CA LEU A 82 -4.90 -7.21 6.59
C LEU A 82 -6.36 -6.78 6.72
N LYS A 83 -7.30 -7.67 6.40
CA LYS A 83 -8.73 -7.41 6.60
C LYS A 83 -9.04 -7.16 8.08
N ALA A 84 -8.58 -8.04 8.97
CA ALA A 84 -8.77 -7.86 10.41
C ALA A 84 -8.13 -6.54 10.92
N SER A 85 -6.93 -6.19 10.45
CA SER A 85 -6.30 -4.91 10.76
C SER A 85 -7.11 -3.71 10.24
N GLY A 86 -7.70 -3.82 9.06
CA GLY A 86 -8.62 -2.81 8.52
C GLY A 86 -9.86 -2.59 9.37
N ASP A 87 -10.49 -3.68 9.84
CA ASP A 87 -11.67 -3.63 10.70
C ASP A 87 -11.34 -2.98 12.06
N ILE A 88 -10.16 -3.28 12.63
CA ILE A 88 -9.68 -2.64 13.86
C ILE A 88 -9.45 -1.14 13.65
N LEU A 89 -8.83 -0.72 12.55
CA LEU A 89 -8.63 0.70 12.25
C LEU A 89 -9.95 1.44 12.04
N GLN A 90 -10.96 0.80 11.43
CA GLN A 90 -12.30 1.38 11.34
C GLN A 90 -12.91 1.59 12.74
N ARG A 91 -12.75 0.62 13.66
CA ARG A 91 -13.17 0.79 15.05
C ARG A 91 -12.42 1.92 15.77
N VAL A 92 -11.11 2.04 15.58
CA VAL A 92 -10.32 3.16 16.13
C VAL A 92 -10.81 4.50 15.57
N ARG A 93 -11.18 4.54 14.29
CA ARG A 93 -11.79 5.73 13.67
C ARG A 93 -13.11 6.11 14.33
N GLU A 94 -14.00 5.16 14.60
CA GLU A 94 -15.26 5.39 15.31
C GLU A 94 -15.02 6.00 16.70
N LEU A 95 -14.07 5.44 17.46
CA LEU A 95 -13.70 5.93 18.79
C LEU A 95 -13.12 7.35 18.74
N ALA A 96 -12.31 7.65 17.72
CA ALA A 96 -11.76 8.99 17.51
C ALA A 96 -12.86 10.02 17.17
N VAL A 97 -13.83 9.66 16.31
CA VAL A 97 -15.01 10.51 16.03
C VAL A 97 -15.85 10.69 17.29
N GLN A 98 -16.07 9.62 18.06
CA GLN A 98 -16.82 9.69 19.31
C GLN A 98 -16.13 10.62 20.31
N SER A 99 -14.81 10.49 20.50
CA SER A 99 -14.03 11.31 21.43
C SER A 99 -14.00 12.79 21.03
N ALA A 100 -14.03 13.07 19.72
CA ALA A 100 -14.10 14.42 19.18
C ALA A 100 -15.42 15.14 19.53
N ASN A 101 -16.45 14.45 20.02
CA ASN A 101 -17.66 15.13 20.48
C ASN A 101 -17.42 15.89 21.80
N ALA A 102 -17.93 17.12 21.88
CA ALA A 102 -17.74 18.04 23.01
C ALA A 102 -18.49 17.60 24.28
N SER A 103 -19.51 16.75 24.16
CA SER A 103 -20.26 16.22 25.31
C SER A 103 -19.49 15.21 26.16
N ASN A 104 -18.37 14.68 25.67
CA ASN A 104 -17.55 13.74 26.44
C ASN A 104 -16.69 14.49 27.46
N SER A 105 -16.64 13.98 28.68
CA SER A 105 -15.71 14.47 29.69
C SER A 105 -14.27 14.02 29.40
N ALA A 106 -13.30 14.66 30.06
CA ALA A 106 -11.91 14.21 29.99
C ALA A 106 -11.72 12.76 30.47
N GLY A 107 -12.52 12.32 31.46
CA GLY A 107 -12.52 10.94 31.94
C GLY A 107 -13.05 9.95 30.90
N ASP A 108 -14.13 10.31 30.19
CA ASP A 108 -14.67 9.47 29.10
C ASP A 108 -13.66 9.33 27.96
N ARG A 109 -12.99 10.43 27.59
CA ARG A 109 -11.93 10.40 26.56
C ARG A 109 -10.75 9.53 26.96
N GLN A 110 -10.39 9.48 28.25
CA GLN A 110 -9.35 8.58 28.74
C GLN A 110 -9.78 7.11 28.67
N ALA A 111 -11.05 6.79 28.94
CA ALA A 111 -11.57 5.43 28.77
C ALA A 111 -11.56 5.00 27.29
N LEU A 112 -11.98 5.88 26.38
CA LEU A 112 -11.89 5.64 24.94
C LEU A 112 -10.44 5.46 24.48
N GLN A 113 -9.50 6.26 25.00
CA GLN A 113 -8.07 6.12 24.72
C GLN A 113 -7.52 4.77 25.17
N ALA A 114 -8.00 4.23 26.31
CA ALA A 114 -7.59 2.90 26.76
C ALA A 114 -8.05 1.80 25.79
N GLU A 115 -9.27 1.90 25.25
CA GLU A 115 -9.77 1.00 24.20
C GLU A 115 -8.91 1.11 22.92
N VAL A 116 -8.61 2.33 22.46
CA VAL A 116 -7.71 2.57 21.33
C VAL A 116 -6.33 1.95 21.57
N GLY A 117 -5.77 2.08 22.78
CA GLY A 117 -4.49 1.47 23.14
C GLY A 117 -4.50 -0.07 23.02
N GLN A 118 -5.58 -0.74 23.43
CA GLN A 118 -5.72 -2.18 23.26
C GLN A 118 -5.85 -2.58 21.78
N LEU A 119 -6.62 -1.82 21.00
CA LEU A 119 -6.79 -2.05 19.57
C LEU A 119 -5.46 -1.88 18.81
N VAL A 120 -4.66 -0.88 19.17
CA VAL A 120 -3.33 -0.66 18.59
C VAL A 120 -2.34 -1.77 18.98
N ALA A 121 -2.41 -2.26 20.22
CA ALA A 121 -1.62 -3.43 20.64
C ALA A 121 -2.01 -4.68 19.87
N GLU A 122 -3.31 -4.88 19.61
CA GLU A 122 -3.81 -5.99 18.79
C GLU A 122 -3.35 -5.88 17.32
N LEU A 123 -3.32 -4.67 16.75
CA LEU A 123 -2.74 -4.44 15.41
C LEU A 123 -1.27 -4.88 15.33
N ASP A 124 -0.45 -4.51 16.32
CA ASP A 124 0.96 -4.91 16.38
C ASP A 124 1.09 -6.42 16.61
N ARG A 125 0.20 -7.02 17.43
CA ARG A 125 0.14 -8.47 17.61
C ARG A 125 -0.17 -9.19 16.29
N ILE A 126 -1.15 -8.75 15.52
CA ILE A 126 -1.48 -9.33 14.21
C ILE A 126 -0.27 -9.26 13.27
N SER A 127 0.42 -8.12 13.20
CA SER A 127 1.63 -7.96 12.40
C SER A 127 2.74 -8.96 12.77
N GLN A 128 2.97 -9.18 14.06
CA GLN A 128 4.04 -10.06 14.56
C GLN A 128 3.67 -11.55 14.56
N THR A 129 2.38 -11.88 14.70
CA THR A 129 1.94 -13.28 14.81
C THR A 129 1.59 -13.91 13.47
N THR A 130 1.20 -13.11 12.46
CA THR A 130 0.83 -13.63 11.13
C THR A 130 2.03 -14.28 10.46
N GLU A 131 1.95 -15.60 10.31
CA GLU A 131 3.00 -16.41 9.72
C GLU A 131 2.44 -17.47 8.77
N PHE A 132 3.26 -17.86 7.80
CA PHE A 132 2.98 -19.00 6.93
C PHE A 132 4.20 -19.91 6.95
N ASN A 133 4.00 -21.17 7.35
CA ASN A 133 5.07 -22.16 7.46
C ASN A 133 6.27 -21.68 8.31
N GLY A 134 5.99 -20.98 9.42
CA GLY A 134 7.01 -20.43 10.34
C GLY A 134 7.71 -19.14 9.86
N THR A 135 7.39 -18.63 8.67
CA THR A 135 7.89 -17.34 8.18
C THR A 135 6.90 -16.22 8.48
N LYS A 136 7.36 -15.15 9.13
CA LYS A 136 6.53 -13.97 9.40
C LYS A 136 6.26 -13.21 8.11
N LEU A 137 5.01 -12.81 7.91
CA LEU A 137 4.58 -12.18 6.66
C LEU A 137 4.51 -10.66 6.74
N LEU A 138 4.17 -10.10 7.90
CA LEU A 138 3.71 -8.70 8.01
C LEU A 138 4.54 -7.83 8.97
N ASP A 139 5.65 -8.33 9.51
CA ASP A 139 6.53 -7.61 10.43
C ASP A 139 7.67 -6.85 9.72
N GLY A 140 7.74 -6.97 8.38
CA GLY A 140 8.78 -6.42 7.53
C GLY A 140 9.99 -7.35 7.31
N SER A 141 10.10 -8.47 8.02
CA SER A 141 11.19 -9.44 7.83
C SER A 141 11.05 -10.26 6.55
N PHE A 142 9.83 -10.41 6.04
CA PHE A 142 9.52 -11.14 4.81
C PHE A 142 10.27 -10.58 3.58
N GLY A 143 10.41 -9.25 3.50
CA GLY A 143 11.08 -8.57 2.40
C GLY A 143 10.50 -8.93 1.03
N THR A 144 11.38 -9.28 0.09
CA THR A 144 11.00 -9.76 -1.25
C THR A 144 11.32 -11.25 -1.38
N GLN A 145 10.30 -12.07 -1.57
CA GLN A 145 10.44 -13.51 -1.80
C GLN A 145 10.14 -13.87 -3.25
N GLN A 146 10.73 -14.97 -3.73
CA GLN A 146 10.57 -15.42 -5.11
C GLN A 146 9.93 -16.81 -5.13
N PHE A 147 8.85 -16.94 -5.90
CA PHE A 147 8.17 -18.20 -6.15
C PHE A 147 8.53 -18.70 -7.54
N GLN A 148 9.17 -19.87 -7.61
CA GLN A 148 9.48 -20.52 -8.89
C GLN A 148 8.19 -21.12 -9.47
N VAL A 149 7.66 -20.48 -10.51
CA VAL A 149 6.39 -20.81 -11.17
C VAL A 149 6.59 -21.26 -12.63
N GLY A 150 7.77 -21.80 -12.95
CA GLY A 150 8.03 -22.38 -14.26
C GLY A 150 9.02 -23.53 -14.19
N ALA A 151 9.15 -24.28 -15.28
CA ALA A 151 10.02 -25.45 -15.36
C ALA A 151 11.51 -25.09 -15.53
N ASN A 152 11.83 -23.87 -16.00
CA ASN A 152 13.21 -23.43 -16.24
C ASN A 152 13.65 -22.42 -15.17
N ALA A 153 14.96 -22.30 -14.96
CA ALA A 153 15.54 -21.36 -14.00
C ALA A 153 15.05 -19.91 -14.25
N ASN A 154 14.85 -19.16 -13.16
CA ASN A 154 14.45 -17.74 -13.14
C ASN A 154 13.04 -17.43 -13.68
N GLN A 155 12.18 -18.44 -13.86
CA GLN A 155 10.75 -18.24 -14.13
C GLN A 155 10.00 -18.03 -12.80
N THR A 156 10.17 -16.85 -12.20
CA THR A 156 9.66 -16.56 -10.86
C THR A 156 8.60 -15.45 -10.83
N ILE A 157 7.73 -15.52 -9.82
CA ILE A 157 6.89 -14.40 -9.38
C ILE A 157 7.47 -13.89 -8.08
N VAL A 158 7.73 -12.58 -8.02
CA VAL A 158 8.17 -11.91 -6.80
C VAL A 158 6.95 -11.58 -5.97
N ALA A 159 6.91 -12.05 -4.73
CA ALA A 159 5.95 -11.65 -3.72
C ALA A 159 6.66 -10.73 -2.73
N ALA A 160 6.07 -9.56 -2.49
CA ALA A 160 6.51 -8.65 -1.46
C ALA A 160 5.30 -8.30 -0.59
N THR A 161 5.49 -8.33 0.72
CA THR A 161 4.48 -7.87 1.69
C THR A 161 4.96 -6.58 2.32
N GLY A 162 4.02 -5.68 2.62
CA GLY A 162 4.30 -4.48 3.40
C GLY A 162 4.68 -4.79 4.84
N ASN A 163 5.36 -3.84 5.49
CA ASN A 163 5.56 -3.86 6.94
C ASN A 163 4.33 -3.24 7.63
N LEU A 164 3.64 -4.02 8.46
CA LEU A 164 2.45 -3.62 9.23
C LEU A 164 2.71 -3.40 10.72
N ARG A 165 3.96 -3.20 11.11
CA ARG A 165 4.23 -2.71 12.47
C ARG A 165 3.67 -1.31 12.62
N THR A 166 2.90 -1.08 13.68
CA THR A 166 2.18 0.18 13.95
C THR A 166 3.08 1.40 14.07
N SER A 167 4.40 1.19 14.17
CA SER A 167 5.44 2.22 14.21
C SER A 167 5.94 2.69 12.83
N VAL A 168 5.58 2.00 11.74
CA VAL A 168 6.16 2.21 10.39
C VAL A 168 5.18 2.86 9.40
N TYR A 169 3.88 2.79 9.68
CA TYR A 169 2.85 3.41 8.85
C TYR A 169 1.97 4.37 9.68
N GLY A 170 1.30 5.28 8.98
CA GLY A 170 0.53 6.36 9.55
C GLY A 170 0.44 7.54 8.58
N ASN A 171 0.34 8.75 9.09
CA ASN A 171 0.26 9.96 8.27
C ASN A 171 1.59 10.70 8.29
N ASN A 172 2.17 10.96 7.13
CA ASN A 172 3.32 11.84 7.02
C ASN A 172 2.82 13.27 7.07
N GLN A 173 3.41 14.08 7.95
CA GLN A 173 2.92 15.43 8.20
C GLN A 173 4.05 16.45 8.27
N VAL A 174 3.80 17.62 7.69
CA VAL A 174 4.57 18.85 7.91
C VAL A 174 3.60 19.88 8.46
N VAL A 175 3.86 20.35 9.69
CA VAL A 175 3.12 21.48 10.26
C VAL A 175 3.95 22.74 10.03
N ALA A 176 3.51 23.56 9.09
CA ALA A 176 4.09 24.86 8.82
C ALA A 176 3.39 25.88 9.69
N ALA A 177 4.06 26.31 10.76
CA ALA A 177 3.51 27.29 11.67
C ALA A 177 3.33 28.67 11.03
N GLY A 178 3.89 28.91 9.84
CA GLY A 178 3.69 30.14 9.07
C GLY A 178 4.64 31.28 9.44
N THR A 179 4.54 32.41 8.73
CA THR A 179 5.22 33.65 9.12
C THR A 179 4.74 34.16 10.48
N LEU A 180 5.53 35.01 11.15
CA LEU A 180 5.19 35.54 12.47
C LEU A 180 3.96 36.46 12.45
N ALA A 181 3.37 36.68 13.63
CA ALA A 181 2.40 37.74 13.82
C ALA A 181 3.07 39.10 13.55
N ALA A 182 2.43 39.96 12.78
CA ALA A 182 2.90 41.31 12.53
C ALA A 182 2.18 42.29 13.47
N SER A 183 2.95 43.14 14.13
CA SER A 183 2.44 44.30 14.85
C SER A 183 2.54 45.55 13.98
N GLY A 184 1.55 46.43 14.08
CA GLY A 184 1.55 47.73 13.42
C GLY A 184 1.05 48.82 14.35
N THR A 185 1.73 49.97 14.35
CA THR A 185 1.19 51.25 14.83
C THR A 185 0.48 51.91 13.65
N GLY A 186 -0.85 52.07 13.73
CA GLY A 186 -1.64 52.56 12.59
C GLY A 186 -3.09 52.83 12.96
N ALA A 187 -3.83 53.56 12.11
CA ALA A 187 -5.24 53.89 12.37
C ALA A 187 -6.10 52.66 12.69
N VAL A 188 -7.16 52.84 13.48
CA VAL A 188 -8.10 51.75 13.87
C VAL A 188 -8.55 50.96 12.63
N GLY A 189 -8.24 49.66 12.60
CA GLY A 189 -8.59 48.78 11.48
C GLY A 189 -7.64 48.81 10.28
N ALA A 190 -6.52 49.52 10.35
CA ALA A 190 -5.43 49.48 9.36
C ALA A 190 -4.45 48.36 9.68
N PHE A 191 -4.87 47.12 9.50
CA PHE A 191 -4.06 45.94 9.76
C PHE A 191 -2.89 45.85 8.77
N GLY A 192 -1.67 45.69 9.28
CA GLY A 192 -0.46 45.62 8.46
C GLY A 192 -0.39 44.38 7.56
N SER A 193 0.79 44.14 7.01
CA SER A 193 1.12 42.92 6.25
C SER A 193 1.14 41.68 7.16
N ASN A 194 0.66 40.52 6.69
CA ASN A 194 0.81 39.25 7.42
C ASN A 194 2.23 38.66 7.38
N GLY A 195 3.19 39.41 6.82
CA GLY A 195 4.59 39.03 6.73
C GLY A 195 4.92 38.01 5.63
N VAL A 196 3.94 37.44 4.92
CA VAL A 196 4.17 36.47 3.84
C VAL A 196 4.73 37.17 2.60
N SER A 197 5.94 36.79 2.19
CA SER A 197 6.59 37.23 0.96
C SER A 197 6.14 36.40 -0.24
N ALA A 198 6.02 37.07 -1.39
CA ALA A 198 5.76 36.38 -2.65
C ALA A 198 6.93 35.44 -2.97
N GLY A 199 6.62 34.28 -3.52
CA GLY A 199 7.64 33.34 -3.94
C GLY A 199 7.10 31.99 -4.36
N THR A 200 7.98 31.01 -4.39
CA THR A 200 7.65 29.64 -4.81
C THR A 200 7.85 28.65 -3.68
N LEU A 201 6.86 27.78 -3.52
CA LEU A 201 6.83 26.64 -2.63
C LEU A 201 6.97 25.37 -3.47
N ALA A 202 8.09 24.67 -3.33
CA ALA A 202 8.30 23.39 -4.01
C ALA A 202 7.70 22.25 -3.17
N VAL A 203 6.65 21.62 -3.68
CA VAL A 203 6.00 20.46 -3.06
C VAL A 203 6.53 19.21 -3.75
N SER A 204 7.31 18.42 -3.04
CA SER A 204 7.89 17.16 -3.51
C SER A 204 7.19 16.00 -2.81
N GLY A 205 6.14 15.47 -3.42
CA GLY A 205 5.39 14.34 -2.91
C GLY A 205 5.79 13.02 -3.57
N PHE A 206 5.05 11.95 -3.28
CA PHE A 206 5.39 10.61 -3.76
C PHE A 206 4.98 10.37 -5.22
N VAL A 207 4.07 11.18 -5.76
CA VAL A 207 3.67 11.12 -7.18
C VAL A 207 4.64 11.91 -8.05
N GLY A 208 5.09 13.06 -7.55
CA GLY A 208 5.95 13.97 -8.30
C GLY A 208 6.28 15.24 -7.53
N LYS A 209 7.00 16.14 -8.21
CA LYS A 209 7.39 17.45 -7.69
C LYS A 209 6.68 18.53 -8.48
N LYS A 210 6.07 19.49 -7.78
CA LYS A 210 5.43 20.66 -8.38
C LYS A 210 5.73 21.92 -7.57
N ASP A 211 6.01 22.99 -8.29
CA ASP A 211 6.21 24.31 -7.71
C ASP A 211 4.88 25.07 -7.66
N VAL A 212 4.55 25.59 -6.49
CA VAL A 212 3.33 26.35 -6.20
C VAL A 212 3.72 27.81 -5.96
N SER A 213 3.11 28.74 -6.70
CA SER A 213 3.33 30.16 -6.48
C SER A 213 2.53 30.65 -5.26
N VAL A 214 3.22 31.27 -4.30
CA VAL A 214 2.61 31.95 -3.16
C VAL A 214 2.66 33.45 -3.42
N ALA A 215 1.50 34.10 -3.39
CA ALA A 215 1.41 35.56 -3.49
C ALA A 215 1.90 36.24 -2.21
N SER A 216 2.35 37.50 -2.33
CA SER A 216 2.63 38.30 -1.14
C SER A 216 1.34 38.51 -0.36
N HIS A 217 1.42 38.41 0.97
CA HIS A 217 0.26 38.51 1.86
C HIS A 217 -0.77 37.39 1.71
N ALA A 218 -0.39 36.25 1.13
CA ALA A 218 -1.30 35.11 1.04
C ALA A 218 -1.69 34.62 2.44
N THR A 219 -2.99 34.41 2.67
CA THR A 219 -3.49 33.75 3.89
C THR A 219 -3.18 32.26 3.85
N ALA A 220 -3.22 31.60 5.01
CA ALA A 220 -3.03 30.15 5.06
C ALA A 220 -4.07 29.40 4.21
N LEU A 221 -5.31 29.91 4.14
CA LEU A 221 -6.35 29.41 3.23
C LEU A 221 -5.89 29.38 1.77
N ASN A 222 -5.37 30.50 1.26
CA ASN A 222 -4.93 30.61 -0.14
C ASN A 222 -3.72 29.72 -0.43
N ILE A 223 -2.79 29.59 0.53
CA ILE A 223 -1.64 28.69 0.41
C ILE A 223 -2.12 27.23 0.35
N ALA A 224 -2.99 26.81 1.27
CA ALA A 224 -3.54 25.46 1.27
C ALA A 224 -4.35 25.16 0.00
N ALA A 225 -5.15 26.11 -0.49
CA ALA A 225 -5.89 25.98 -1.74
C ALA A 225 -4.95 25.81 -2.94
N SER A 226 -3.87 26.59 -3.00
CA SER A 226 -2.88 26.51 -4.09
C SER A 226 -2.13 25.17 -4.10
N VAL A 227 -1.89 24.58 -2.93
CA VAL A 227 -1.28 23.25 -2.79
C VAL A 227 -2.28 22.14 -3.14
N ASN A 228 -3.53 22.26 -2.68
CA ASN A 228 -4.59 21.30 -3.01
C ASN A 228 -4.93 21.29 -4.50
N ALA A 229 -4.70 22.38 -5.23
CA ALA A 229 -4.84 22.42 -6.69
C ALA A 229 -3.83 21.53 -7.42
N VAL A 230 -2.67 21.24 -6.81
CA VAL A 230 -1.63 20.35 -7.36
C VAL A 230 -1.60 18.98 -6.67
N LYS A 231 -2.65 18.61 -5.93
CA LYS A 231 -2.70 17.36 -5.16
C LYS A 231 -2.60 16.13 -6.06
N ASP A 232 -3.15 16.16 -7.27
CA ASP A 232 -3.17 14.99 -8.17
C ASP A 232 -1.77 14.74 -8.78
N GLU A 233 -0.93 15.77 -8.86
CA GLU A 233 0.46 15.68 -9.35
C GLU A 233 1.47 15.36 -8.24
N THR A 234 1.16 15.67 -6.98
CA THR A 234 2.09 15.56 -5.85
C THR A 234 1.69 14.46 -4.85
N GLY A 235 0.40 14.25 -4.63
CA GLY A 235 -0.15 13.37 -3.60
C GLY A 235 -0.19 14.01 -2.20
N VAL A 236 0.02 15.32 -2.08
CA VAL A 236 0.02 16.06 -0.80
C VAL A 236 -1.26 16.86 -0.65
N VAL A 237 -1.90 16.76 0.53
CA VAL A 237 -3.09 17.54 0.89
C VAL A 237 -2.71 18.57 1.94
N ALA A 238 -3.22 19.79 1.81
CA ALA A 238 -3.00 20.87 2.77
C ALA A 238 -4.30 21.28 3.46
N THR A 239 -4.23 21.49 4.76
CA THR A 239 -5.31 22.05 5.58
C THR A 239 -4.81 23.31 6.27
N ALA A 240 -5.62 24.36 6.32
CA ALA A 240 -5.28 25.63 6.94
C ALA A 240 -6.19 25.92 8.12
N ARG A 241 -5.61 26.44 9.20
CA ARG A 241 -6.34 27.00 10.35
C ARG A 241 -5.54 28.16 10.93
N THR A 242 -6.22 29.07 11.60
CA THR A 242 -5.57 30.16 12.33
C THR A 242 -5.98 30.08 13.79
N ALA A 243 -5.01 30.16 14.69
CA ALA A 243 -5.23 30.14 16.12
C ALA A 243 -4.38 31.22 16.81
N SER A 244 -5.00 31.96 17.72
CA SER A 244 -4.33 32.97 18.54
C SER A 244 -4.89 32.99 19.96
N SER A 245 -4.07 33.23 20.97
CA SER A 245 -4.55 33.48 22.33
C SER A 245 -4.56 34.96 22.68
N LEU A 246 -5.56 35.39 23.44
CA LEU A 246 -5.67 36.70 24.07
C LEU A 246 -5.53 36.52 25.59
N SER A 247 -4.66 37.33 26.19
CA SER A 247 -4.57 37.51 27.64
C SER A 247 -4.69 38.99 28.01
N PHE A 248 -5.32 39.27 29.14
CA PHE A 248 -5.65 40.62 29.59
C PHE A 248 -4.90 40.94 30.88
N ALA A 249 -4.33 42.14 30.98
CA ALA A 249 -3.56 42.55 32.16
C ALA A 249 -4.43 42.96 33.36
N ALA A 250 -5.64 43.48 33.13
CA ALA A 250 -6.53 43.98 34.19
C ALA A 250 -8.01 43.66 33.94
N ALA A 251 -8.82 43.64 35.00
CA ALA A 251 -10.27 43.61 34.89
C ALA A 251 -10.80 45.01 34.53
N GLY A 252 -11.95 45.09 33.86
CA GLY A 252 -12.57 46.36 33.44
C GLY A 252 -13.13 46.34 32.02
N ALA A 253 -13.42 47.52 31.47
CA ALA A 253 -13.98 47.67 30.12
C ALA A 253 -12.91 47.56 29.03
N TYR A 254 -13.26 46.86 27.96
CA TYR A 254 -12.44 46.68 26.77
C TYR A 254 -13.28 46.95 25.51
N SER A 255 -12.67 47.57 24.50
CA SER A 255 -13.22 47.72 23.16
C SER A 255 -12.16 47.32 22.14
N LEU A 256 -12.39 46.17 21.49
CA LEU A 256 -11.47 45.61 20.50
C LEU A 256 -12.11 45.59 19.13
N VAL A 257 -11.30 45.73 18.09
CA VAL A 257 -11.72 45.60 16.70
C VAL A 257 -11.18 44.29 16.14
N LEU A 258 -12.09 43.45 15.63
CA LEU A 258 -11.77 42.14 15.07
C LEU A 258 -12.11 42.07 13.58
N LYS A 259 -11.19 41.52 12.79
CA LYS A 259 -11.37 41.20 11.38
C LYS A 259 -10.72 39.86 11.04
N SER A 260 -11.38 39.07 10.19
CA SER A 260 -10.82 37.87 9.59
C SER A 260 -11.50 37.61 8.24
N ASP A 261 -12.58 36.82 8.20
CA ASP A 261 -13.30 36.49 6.95
C ASP A 261 -14.10 37.68 6.39
N ASN A 262 -14.47 38.64 7.25
CA ASN A 262 -15.23 39.83 6.90
C ASN A 262 -14.38 40.89 6.18
N SER A 263 -15.00 41.59 5.21
CA SER A 263 -14.38 42.75 4.56
C SER A 263 -14.25 43.97 5.48
N THR A 264 -15.25 44.20 6.35
CA THR A 264 -15.33 45.34 7.28
C THR A 264 -15.11 44.91 8.72
N ALA A 265 -14.13 45.49 9.41
CA ALA A 265 -13.82 45.15 10.80
C ALA A 265 -15.01 45.41 11.75
N GLN A 266 -15.15 44.59 12.80
CA GLN A 266 -16.23 44.71 13.78
C GLN A 266 -15.66 45.17 15.13
N THR A 267 -16.25 46.19 15.72
CA THR A 267 -15.94 46.60 17.10
C THR A 267 -16.73 45.75 18.09
N ILE A 268 -16.04 45.21 19.08
CA ILE A 268 -16.54 44.31 20.10
C ILE A 268 -16.21 44.95 21.45
N SER A 269 -17.24 45.31 22.22
CA SER A 269 -17.07 45.92 23.52
C SER A 269 -17.61 45.00 24.61
N PHE A 270 -16.86 44.84 25.69
CA PHE A 270 -17.22 43.98 26.82
C PHE A 270 -16.55 44.46 28.11
N THR A 271 -16.99 43.93 29.24
CA THR A 271 -16.39 44.17 30.56
C THR A 271 -15.94 42.85 31.17
N LEU A 272 -14.68 42.79 31.58
CA LEU A 272 -14.09 41.66 32.29
C LEU A 272 -14.22 41.85 33.81
N SER A 273 -14.75 40.86 34.50
CA SER A 273 -14.82 40.85 35.98
C SER A 273 -13.53 40.33 36.63
N ALA A 274 -12.76 39.51 35.90
CA ALA A 274 -11.45 39.00 36.28
C ALA A 274 -10.70 38.53 35.01
N THR A 275 -9.36 38.44 35.08
CA THR A 275 -8.52 38.14 33.91
C THR A 275 -8.09 36.68 33.78
N ASN A 276 -8.26 35.88 34.84
CA ASN A 276 -7.73 34.51 34.93
C ASN A 276 -8.76 33.47 35.42
N THR A 277 -10.05 33.76 35.23
CA THR A 277 -11.12 32.84 35.60
C THR A 277 -12.12 32.70 34.46
N ALA A 278 -12.77 31.54 34.36
CA ALA A 278 -13.77 31.28 33.33
C ALA A 278 -14.91 32.30 33.38
N ASP A 279 -15.42 32.61 34.57
CA ASP A 279 -16.51 33.57 34.74
C ASP A 279 -16.08 34.99 34.35
N GLY A 280 -14.85 35.37 34.71
CA GLY A 280 -14.30 36.70 34.40
C GLY A 280 -14.15 36.96 32.90
N LEU A 281 -13.76 35.93 32.14
CA LEU A 281 -13.54 35.98 30.69
C LEU A 281 -14.80 35.67 29.86
N SER A 282 -15.85 35.13 30.47
CA SER A 282 -17.07 34.67 29.76
C SER A 282 -17.74 35.76 28.92
N ALA A 283 -17.81 36.99 29.42
CA ALA A 283 -18.41 38.12 28.71
C ALA A 283 -17.65 38.44 27.41
N ALA A 284 -16.32 38.34 27.43
CA ALA A 284 -15.49 38.53 26.25
C ALA A 284 -15.69 37.40 25.23
N VAL A 285 -15.76 36.14 25.70
CA VAL A 285 -16.04 34.99 24.84
C VAL A 285 -17.40 35.13 24.15
N SER A 286 -18.45 35.49 24.89
CA SER A 286 -19.78 35.72 24.32
C SER A 286 -19.78 36.88 23.32
N ALA A 287 -19.21 38.03 23.68
CA ALA A 287 -19.19 39.21 22.81
C ALA A 287 -18.45 38.96 21.49
N ILE A 288 -17.38 38.16 21.52
CA ILE A 288 -16.66 37.77 20.29
C ILE A 288 -17.49 36.76 19.49
N ASN A 289 -18.08 35.76 20.14
CA ASN A 289 -18.90 34.74 19.47
C ASN A 289 -20.18 35.33 18.86
N ASP A 290 -20.75 36.40 19.42
CA ASP A 290 -21.91 37.11 18.83
C ASP A 290 -21.57 37.73 17.46
N GLN A 291 -20.29 38.02 17.19
CA GLN A 291 -19.82 38.49 15.89
C GLN A 291 -19.19 37.37 15.04
N SER A 292 -19.21 36.10 15.48
CA SER A 292 -18.58 34.98 14.77
C SER A 292 -19.17 34.74 13.38
N SER A 293 -20.48 34.93 13.20
CA SER A 293 -21.13 34.76 11.88
C SER A 293 -20.68 35.78 10.85
N LYS A 294 -20.12 36.92 11.27
CA LYS A 294 -19.53 37.91 10.37
C LYS A 294 -18.03 37.71 10.23
N THR A 295 -17.34 37.57 11.36
CA THR A 295 -15.87 37.53 11.41
C THR A 295 -15.29 36.17 11.01
N GLY A 296 -16.05 35.08 11.14
CA GLY A 296 -15.55 33.71 10.98
C GLY A 296 -14.69 33.23 12.15
N VAL A 297 -14.52 34.05 13.19
CA VAL A 297 -13.69 33.75 14.36
C VAL A 297 -14.57 33.22 15.49
N SER A 298 -14.19 32.08 16.05
CA SER A 298 -14.78 31.53 17.27
C SER A 298 -13.83 31.71 18.44
N ALA A 299 -14.39 32.15 19.57
CA ALA A 299 -13.69 32.29 20.85
C ALA A 299 -14.03 31.12 21.78
N ALA A 300 -13.02 30.55 22.42
CA ALA A 300 -13.14 29.57 23.48
C ALA A 300 -12.18 29.90 24.62
N LEU A 301 -12.41 29.34 25.81
CA LEU A 301 -11.42 29.38 26.88
C LEU A 301 -10.35 28.32 26.63
N ASP A 302 -9.11 28.65 26.95
CA ASP A 302 -8.02 27.67 26.98
C ASP A 302 -8.24 26.61 28.07
N ALA A 303 -7.55 25.46 27.99
CA ALA A 303 -7.63 24.37 28.96
C ALA A 303 -7.35 24.84 30.40
N GLY A 304 -6.45 25.82 30.57
CA GLY A 304 -6.15 26.45 31.85
C GLY A 304 -7.17 27.51 32.33
N LYS A 305 -8.15 27.88 31.49
CA LYS A 305 -9.17 28.91 31.76
C LYS A 305 -8.62 30.31 32.08
N THR A 306 -7.39 30.60 31.67
CA THR A 306 -6.69 31.88 31.90
C THR A 306 -6.58 32.76 30.65
N LYS A 307 -6.87 32.20 29.47
CA LYS A 307 -6.73 32.89 28.19
C LYS A 307 -7.94 32.59 27.31
N ILE A 308 -8.18 33.48 26.35
CA ILE A 308 -9.18 33.29 25.30
C ILE A 308 -8.47 32.82 24.03
N LEU A 309 -8.84 31.65 23.53
CA LEU A 309 -8.41 31.10 22.27
C LEU A 309 -9.34 31.57 21.16
N LEU A 310 -8.83 32.33 20.19
CA LEU A 310 -9.50 32.64 18.94
C LEU A 310 -9.07 31.64 17.89
N THR A 311 -10.05 31.07 17.19
CA THR A 311 -9.81 30.18 16.06
C THR A 311 -10.61 30.61 14.85
N ASN A 312 -9.97 30.54 13.69
CA ASN A 312 -10.63 30.62 12.40
C ASN A 312 -10.39 29.27 11.68
N ALA A 313 -11.48 28.59 11.36
CA ALA A 313 -11.44 27.25 10.76
C ALA A 313 -11.11 27.26 9.26
N THR A 314 -11.31 28.39 8.56
CA THR A 314 -10.99 28.52 7.14
C THR A 314 -9.50 28.78 6.92
N GLY A 315 -8.79 29.30 7.94
CA GLY A 315 -7.36 29.61 7.85
C GLY A 315 -7.08 31.01 7.28
N ASN A 316 -8.06 31.91 7.33
CA ASN A 316 -7.80 33.34 7.13
C ASN A 316 -7.13 33.95 8.36
N ASP A 317 -6.41 35.05 8.15
CA ASP A 317 -5.66 35.71 9.20
C ASP A 317 -6.62 36.31 10.25
N ILE A 318 -6.23 36.28 11.53
CA ILE A 318 -6.99 36.89 12.62
C ILE A 318 -6.34 38.23 12.93
N GLN A 319 -7.11 39.30 12.78
CA GLN A 319 -6.67 40.67 12.95
C GLN A 319 -7.37 41.28 14.16
N VAL A 320 -6.60 41.64 15.18
CA VAL A 320 -7.08 42.25 16.43
C VAL A 320 -6.47 43.65 16.54
N SER A 321 -7.28 44.66 16.84
CA SER A 321 -6.82 46.04 17.05
C SER A 321 -7.49 46.63 18.27
N ASP A 322 -6.82 47.57 18.92
CA ASP A 322 -7.46 48.45 19.89
C ASP A 322 -8.25 49.55 19.14
N THR A 323 -9.19 50.17 19.84
CA THR A 323 -9.86 51.39 19.44
C THR A 323 -9.11 52.61 19.95
N ALA A 324 -9.58 53.82 19.61
CA ALA A 324 -9.06 55.06 20.20
C ALA A 324 -9.55 55.30 21.65
N VAL A 325 -10.24 54.32 22.25
CA VAL A 325 -10.72 54.37 23.63
C VAL A 325 -9.79 53.51 24.48
N ALA A 326 -9.20 54.11 25.51
CA ALA A 326 -8.28 53.39 26.38
C ALA A 326 -8.97 52.22 27.08
N ASN A 327 -8.41 51.03 26.89
CA ASN A 327 -8.82 49.81 27.58
C ASN A 327 -8.38 49.83 29.06
N ALA A 328 -9.07 49.03 29.88
CA ALA A 328 -8.76 48.92 31.31
C ALA A 328 -7.35 48.34 31.61
N GLY A 329 -6.74 47.63 30.66
CA GLY A 329 -5.39 47.08 30.74
C GLY A 329 -4.89 46.68 29.36
N SER A 330 -3.62 46.29 29.25
CA SER A 330 -3.05 45.85 27.97
C SER A 330 -3.60 44.49 27.55
N VAL A 331 -3.75 44.29 26.24
CA VAL A 331 -4.16 43.00 25.65
C VAL A 331 -2.97 42.39 24.92
N THR A 332 -2.60 41.17 25.30
CA THR A 332 -1.53 40.44 24.63
C THR A 332 -2.12 39.41 23.68
N VAL A 333 -1.75 39.49 22.41
CA VAL A 333 -2.13 38.57 21.34
C VAL A 333 -0.92 37.70 20.97
N GLN A 334 -1.08 36.38 21.07
CA GLN A 334 -0.03 35.42 20.80
C GLN A 334 -0.49 34.39 19.77
N LYS A 335 0.35 34.15 18.75
CA LYS A 335 0.12 33.09 17.75
C LYS A 335 0.30 31.71 18.37
N LEU A 336 -0.55 30.76 17.97
CA LEU A 336 -0.50 29.36 18.39
C LEU A 336 -0.25 28.44 17.19
N ASN A 337 0.36 27.28 17.42
CA ASN A 337 0.44 26.18 16.44
C ASN A 337 -0.78 25.25 16.55
N ASN A 338 -0.75 24.16 15.78
CA ASN A 338 -1.76 23.11 15.80
C ASN A 338 -1.91 22.38 17.14
N THR A 339 -0.88 22.38 17.99
CA THR A 339 -0.90 21.74 19.32
C THR A 339 -1.32 22.69 20.44
N GLY A 340 -1.60 23.97 20.13
CA GLY A 340 -1.94 24.98 21.12
C GLY A 340 -0.74 25.57 21.86
N ASP A 341 0.49 25.30 21.39
CA ASP A 341 1.69 25.93 21.93
C ASP A 341 1.92 27.30 21.26
N ASN A 342 2.51 28.23 22.00
CA ASN A 342 2.87 29.54 21.50
C ASN A 342 3.98 29.42 20.42
N VAL A 343 3.76 30.03 19.26
CA VAL A 343 4.74 30.07 18.16
C VAL A 343 5.29 31.46 17.99
N GLY A 344 6.62 31.58 18.03
CA GLY A 344 7.32 32.84 17.82
C GLY A 344 7.20 33.76 19.03
N SER A 345 8.26 34.51 19.28
CA SER A 345 8.34 35.51 20.35
C SER A 345 8.88 36.83 19.77
N PRO A 346 8.38 38.01 20.19
CA PRO A 346 7.44 38.21 21.31
C PRO A 346 5.97 38.29 20.86
N ALA A 347 5.06 37.98 21.79
CA ALA A 347 3.64 38.28 21.67
C ALA A 347 3.42 39.76 21.35
N VAL A 348 2.35 40.09 20.62
CA VAL A 348 1.99 41.48 20.34
C VAL A 348 1.16 42.01 21.50
N THR A 349 1.64 43.06 22.15
CA THR A 349 0.89 43.74 23.22
C THR A 349 0.25 45.00 22.66
N LEU A 350 -1.06 45.08 22.74
CA LEU A 350 -1.85 46.28 22.52
C LEU A 350 -1.86 47.05 23.85
N ALA A 351 -1.38 48.29 23.83
CA ALA A 351 -1.19 49.07 25.04
C ALA A 351 -2.54 49.55 25.61
N ALA A 352 -2.57 49.89 26.89
CA ALA A 352 -3.75 50.50 27.49
C ALA A 352 -3.71 52.02 27.29
N ASP A 353 -3.78 52.47 26.03
CA ASP A 353 -3.72 53.89 25.69
C ASP A 353 -4.75 54.28 24.62
N THR A 354 -4.67 55.50 24.11
CA THR A 354 -5.59 56.02 23.08
C THR A 354 -5.03 55.92 21.66
N VAL A 355 -3.85 55.32 21.50
CA VAL A 355 -3.21 55.06 20.23
C VAL A 355 -3.72 53.71 19.73
N ALA A 356 -4.02 53.65 18.44
CA ALA A 356 -4.50 52.41 17.86
C ALA A 356 -3.30 51.51 17.52
N GLU A 357 -3.19 50.39 18.23
CA GLU A 357 -2.30 49.29 17.87
C GLU A 357 -3.08 48.14 17.25
N ASN A 358 -2.42 47.40 16.37
CA ASN A 358 -2.95 46.17 15.83
C ASN A 358 -1.96 45.00 15.88
N ALA A 359 -2.55 43.82 15.96
CA ALA A 359 -1.92 42.52 15.89
C ALA A 359 -2.58 41.73 14.76
N LEU A 360 -1.79 41.31 13.78
CA LEU A 360 -2.23 40.38 12.75
C LEU A 360 -1.57 39.03 13.02
N VAL A 361 -2.39 37.99 13.25
CA VAL A 361 -1.94 36.61 13.39
C VAL A 361 -2.23 35.86 12.10
N SER A 362 -1.16 35.44 11.41
CA SER A 362 -1.28 34.58 10.23
C SER A 362 -1.62 33.14 10.63
N GLY A 363 -2.28 32.42 9.72
CA GLY A 363 -2.59 31.00 9.93
C GLY A 363 -1.36 30.07 9.93
N TYR A 364 -1.60 28.81 10.28
CA TYR A 364 -0.70 27.70 10.05
C TYR A 364 -1.29 26.78 8.98
N VAL A 365 -0.41 26.11 8.22
CA VAL A 365 -0.78 25.14 7.20
C VAL A 365 -0.21 23.78 7.60
N THR A 366 -1.07 22.78 7.66
CA THR A 366 -0.68 21.39 7.88
C THR A 366 -0.78 20.64 6.57
N PHE A 367 0.34 20.09 6.14
CA PHE A 367 0.44 19.24 4.97
C PHE A 367 0.43 17.79 5.41
N ASP A 368 -0.38 16.97 4.76
CA ASP A 368 -0.60 15.56 5.07
C ASP A 368 -0.42 14.72 3.80
N SER A 369 0.14 13.52 3.92
CA SER A 369 0.35 12.58 2.82
C SER A 369 0.53 11.15 3.36
N GLU A 370 0.10 10.17 2.58
CA GLU A 370 0.26 8.75 2.91
C GLU A 370 1.72 8.30 2.92
N LYS A 371 2.58 8.99 2.17
CA LYS A 371 4.01 8.70 2.05
C LYS A 371 4.86 9.92 2.38
N SER A 372 6.14 9.66 2.65
CA SER A 372 7.13 10.71 2.91
C SER A 372 7.16 11.73 1.77
N PHE A 373 7.21 13.00 2.13
CA PHE A 373 7.26 14.13 1.22
C PHE A 373 8.13 15.24 1.82
N ALA A 374 8.47 16.21 0.99
CA ALA A 374 9.15 17.41 1.44
C ALA A 374 8.46 18.66 0.88
N VAL A 375 8.40 19.69 1.70
CA VAL A 375 7.97 21.02 1.27
C VAL A 375 9.13 21.96 1.51
N ALA A 376 9.58 22.60 0.43
CA ALA A 376 10.72 23.51 0.46
C ALA A 376 10.31 24.89 -0.02
N GLN A 377 10.73 25.91 0.71
CA GLN A 377 10.54 27.31 0.33
C GLN A 377 11.75 27.75 -0.49
N THR A 378 11.51 28.25 -1.70
CA THR A 378 12.61 28.75 -2.55
C THR A 378 12.79 30.26 -2.38
N THR A 379 11.70 31.02 -2.47
CA THR A 379 11.72 32.49 -2.39
C THR A 379 10.66 33.08 -1.45
N THR A 380 9.70 32.27 -1.00
CA THR A 380 8.70 32.68 0.00
C THR A 380 9.20 32.39 1.42
N ASN A 381 8.59 33.04 2.41
CA ASN A 381 8.76 32.75 3.84
C ASN A 381 7.49 32.14 4.48
N ALA A 382 6.48 31.80 3.67
CA ALA A 382 5.18 31.27 4.05
C ALA A 382 5.15 30.13 5.08
N LEU A 383 6.18 29.27 5.20
CA LEU A 383 6.21 28.19 6.21
C LEU A 383 6.99 28.54 7.49
N GLY A 384 7.69 29.67 7.53
CA GLY A 384 8.59 30.06 8.64
C GLY A 384 9.95 29.35 8.70
N ALA A 385 10.09 28.14 8.13
CA ALA A 385 11.36 27.39 8.03
C ALA A 385 11.70 27.02 6.57
N ALA A 386 12.98 27.12 6.18
CA ALA A 386 13.40 27.07 4.76
C ALA A 386 13.10 25.76 4.02
N ALA A 387 13.24 24.60 4.67
CA ALA A 387 12.85 23.31 4.12
C ALA A 387 12.39 22.38 5.25
N THR A 388 11.31 21.66 5.03
CA THR A 388 10.76 20.73 6.03
C THR A 388 10.42 19.41 5.36
N ALA A 389 11.17 18.37 5.73
CA ALA A 389 10.82 17.00 5.42
C ALA A 389 9.66 16.55 6.33
N SER A 390 8.80 15.68 5.80
CA SER A 390 7.66 15.16 6.56
C SER A 390 8.10 14.30 7.73
N THR A 391 7.39 14.46 8.84
CA THR A 391 7.52 13.60 10.02
C THR A 391 6.37 12.60 10.04
N LEU A 392 6.65 11.32 10.33
CA LEU A 392 5.62 10.30 10.40
C LEU A 392 4.89 10.36 11.75
N LYS A 393 3.59 10.63 11.71
CA LYS A 393 2.66 10.39 12.82
C LYS A 393 2.25 8.93 12.79
N LYS A 394 2.72 8.15 13.76
CA LYS A 394 2.61 6.69 13.77
C LYS A 394 1.27 6.25 14.34
N VAL A 395 0.77 5.10 13.88
CA VAL A 395 -0.42 4.45 14.47
C VAL A 395 -0.18 4.02 15.92
N SER A 396 1.07 3.70 16.29
CA SER A 396 1.44 3.36 17.66
C SER A 396 1.29 4.52 18.67
N GLU A 397 1.24 5.76 18.20
CA GLU A 397 1.22 6.98 19.01
C GLU A 397 -0.14 7.71 18.93
N LEU A 398 -1.21 7.02 18.51
CA LEU A 398 -2.55 7.60 18.44
C LEU A 398 -3.03 8.06 19.82
N ASP A 399 -3.50 9.31 19.86
CA ASP A 399 -4.01 9.95 21.07
C ASP A 399 -5.32 10.67 20.73
N ILE A 400 -6.39 10.31 21.43
CA ILE A 400 -7.74 10.87 21.29
C ILE A 400 -8.21 11.56 22.58
N THR A 401 -7.31 11.88 23.50
CA THR A 401 -7.65 12.50 24.80
C THR A 401 -8.16 13.94 24.70
N ASP A 402 -7.93 14.60 23.57
CA ASP A 402 -8.36 15.96 23.28
C ASP A 402 -8.95 16.07 21.87
N PHE A 403 -9.81 17.06 21.63
CA PHE A 403 -10.45 17.31 20.34
C PHE A 403 -9.44 17.52 19.21
N ALA A 404 -8.39 18.30 19.46
CA ALA A 404 -7.34 18.55 18.47
C ALA A 404 -6.61 17.25 18.12
N LYS A 405 -6.19 16.49 19.15
CA LYS A 405 -5.51 15.20 18.98
C LYS A 405 -6.40 14.14 18.34
N ALA A 406 -7.68 14.10 18.68
CA ALA A 406 -8.65 13.20 18.04
C ALA A 406 -8.79 13.48 16.55
N THR A 407 -8.78 14.76 16.15
CA THR A 407 -8.82 15.15 14.73
C THR A 407 -7.52 14.79 13.99
N GLU A 408 -6.36 14.93 14.63
CA GLU A 408 -5.08 14.43 14.07
C GLU A 408 -5.04 12.90 13.96
N SER A 409 -5.58 12.21 14.97
CA SER A 409 -5.72 10.75 14.98
C SER A 409 -6.62 10.27 13.84
N LEU A 410 -7.71 10.98 13.51
CA LEU A 410 -8.55 10.66 12.35
C LEU A 410 -7.75 10.71 11.04
N LYS A 411 -6.96 11.76 10.82
CA LYS A 411 -6.08 11.84 9.62
C LYS A 411 -5.07 10.70 9.58
N THR A 412 -4.50 10.35 10.73
CA THR A 412 -3.52 9.25 10.85
C THR A 412 -4.16 7.89 10.55
N VAL A 413 -5.37 7.65 11.04
CA VAL A 413 -6.14 6.43 10.78
C VAL A 413 -6.61 6.35 9.33
N ASP A 414 -7.06 7.45 8.73
CA ASP A 414 -7.48 7.47 7.31
C ASP A 414 -6.29 7.15 6.39
N SER A 415 -5.10 7.73 6.67
CA SER A 415 -3.86 7.39 5.96
C SER A 415 -3.46 5.91 6.16
N ALA A 416 -3.59 5.41 7.40
CA ALA A 416 -3.30 4.01 7.72
C ALA A 416 -4.27 3.03 7.01
N LEU A 417 -5.55 3.36 6.92
CA LEU A 417 -6.54 2.59 6.17
C LEU A 417 -6.21 2.56 4.68
N SER A 418 -5.79 3.69 4.11
CA SER A 418 -5.35 3.76 2.71
C SER A 418 -4.11 2.88 2.47
N PHE A 419 -3.13 2.91 3.39
CA PHE A 419 -1.97 2.03 3.35
C PHE A 419 -2.36 0.54 3.36
N ILE A 420 -3.23 0.12 4.28
CA ILE A 420 -3.71 -1.27 4.33
C ILE A 420 -4.43 -1.64 3.02
N ASN A 421 -5.34 -0.79 2.53
CA ASN A 421 -6.05 -1.04 1.28
C ASN A 421 -5.08 -1.16 0.08
N GLY A 422 -4.02 -0.37 0.06
CA GLY A 422 -2.95 -0.45 -0.93
C GLY A 422 -2.19 -1.79 -0.88
N GLU A 423 -1.86 -2.28 0.31
CA GLU A 423 -1.22 -3.60 0.47
C GLU A 423 -2.16 -4.75 0.10
N ARG A 424 -3.44 -4.66 0.46
CA ARG A 424 -4.48 -5.62 0.04
C ARG A 424 -4.64 -5.69 -1.47
N ALA A 425 -4.65 -4.53 -2.13
CA ALA A 425 -4.70 -4.45 -3.59
C ALA A 425 -3.48 -5.13 -4.26
N LYS A 426 -2.27 -4.96 -3.69
CA LYS A 426 -1.07 -5.66 -4.17
C LYS A 426 -1.17 -7.18 -4.01
N LEU A 427 -1.65 -7.67 -2.87
CA LEU A 427 -1.86 -9.09 -2.64
C LEU A 427 -2.95 -9.67 -3.54
N GLY A 428 -4.03 -8.94 -3.79
CA GLY A 428 -5.07 -9.32 -4.76
C GLY A 428 -4.51 -9.45 -6.17
N ALA A 429 -3.73 -8.46 -6.63
CA ALA A 429 -3.06 -8.53 -7.93
C ALA A 429 -2.08 -9.71 -8.01
N LEU A 430 -1.36 -10.01 -6.92
CA LEU A 430 -0.46 -11.16 -6.84
C LEU A 430 -1.23 -12.50 -6.95
N GLN A 431 -2.38 -12.63 -6.28
CA GLN A 431 -3.26 -13.80 -6.40
C GLN A 431 -3.71 -14.01 -7.84
N SER A 432 -4.23 -12.97 -8.51
CA SER A 432 -4.63 -13.07 -9.93
C SER A 432 -3.46 -13.44 -10.85
N ARG A 433 -2.25 -12.95 -10.55
CA ARG A 433 -1.04 -13.32 -11.29
C ARG A 433 -0.65 -14.79 -11.10
N PHE A 434 -0.80 -15.34 -9.89
CA PHE A 434 -0.58 -16.77 -9.64
C PHE A 434 -1.65 -17.64 -10.33
N GLU A 435 -2.93 -17.27 -10.24
CA GLU A 435 -4.04 -18.00 -10.89
C GLU A 435 -3.87 -18.06 -12.41
N THR A 436 -3.56 -16.93 -13.05
CA THR A 436 -3.29 -16.89 -14.50
C THR A 436 -2.07 -17.72 -14.87
N SER A 437 -1.03 -17.71 -14.04
CA SER A 437 0.16 -18.55 -14.25
C SER A 437 -0.17 -20.04 -14.12
N ILE A 438 -0.96 -20.44 -13.12
CA ILE A 438 -1.42 -21.84 -12.95
C ILE A 438 -2.18 -22.32 -14.18
N ASN A 439 -3.15 -21.53 -14.67
CA ASN A 439 -3.94 -21.89 -15.84
C ASN A 439 -3.04 -22.09 -17.08
N ASN A 440 -2.08 -21.18 -17.30
CA ASN A 440 -1.15 -21.30 -18.42
C ASN A 440 -0.21 -22.52 -18.29
N LEU A 441 0.30 -22.79 -17.08
CA LEU A 441 1.15 -23.96 -16.82
C LEU A 441 0.39 -25.27 -17.04
N GLN A 442 -0.88 -25.34 -16.62
CA GLN A 442 -1.73 -26.51 -16.83
C GLN A 442 -1.96 -26.79 -18.32
N VAL A 443 -2.32 -25.75 -19.10
CA VAL A 443 -2.50 -25.87 -20.56
C VAL A 443 -1.20 -26.28 -21.25
N THR A 444 -0.06 -25.73 -20.82
CA THR A 444 1.26 -26.10 -21.39
C THR A 444 1.63 -27.53 -21.03
N SER A 445 1.38 -27.94 -19.78
CA SER A 445 1.61 -29.31 -19.29
C SER A 445 0.75 -30.33 -20.06
N GLU A 446 -0.51 -30.01 -20.34
CA GLU A 446 -1.42 -30.83 -21.14
C GLU A 446 -0.92 -30.98 -22.59
N ASN A 447 -0.59 -29.87 -23.25
CA ASN A 447 -0.09 -29.88 -24.63
C ASN A 447 1.24 -30.65 -24.78
N LEU A 448 2.14 -30.52 -23.80
CA LEU A 448 3.38 -31.28 -23.78
C LEU A 448 3.15 -32.74 -23.45
N SER A 449 2.17 -33.06 -22.60
CA SER A 449 1.77 -34.45 -22.33
C SER A 449 1.21 -35.12 -23.59
N ALA A 450 0.35 -34.44 -24.34
CA ALA A 450 -0.17 -34.90 -25.63
C ALA A 450 0.96 -35.06 -26.68
N SER A 451 1.91 -34.12 -26.70
CA SER A 451 3.07 -34.20 -27.60
C SER A 451 4.02 -35.33 -27.23
N ARG A 452 4.23 -35.59 -25.94
CA ARG A 452 5.00 -36.74 -25.45
C ARG A 452 4.30 -38.05 -25.81
N SER A 453 2.98 -38.14 -25.63
CA SER A 453 2.18 -39.33 -25.98
C SER A 453 2.35 -39.71 -27.45
N ARG A 454 2.25 -38.74 -28.38
CA ARG A 454 2.50 -38.99 -29.83
C ARG A 454 3.90 -39.53 -30.16
N ILE A 455 4.89 -39.26 -29.32
CA ILE A 455 6.27 -39.71 -29.51
C ILE A 455 6.48 -41.08 -28.86
N LEU A 456 6.05 -41.24 -27.60
CA LEU A 456 6.41 -42.34 -26.73
C LEU A 456 5.40 -43.48 -26.77
N ASP A 457 4.10 -43.19 -26.86
CA ASP A 457 3.05 -44.19 -26.67
C ASP A 457 2.84 -45.01 -27.95
N ALA A 458 2.48 -46.29 -27.78
CA ALA A 458 2.18 -47.20 -28.88
C ALA A 458 0.71 -47.08 -29.30
N ASP A 459 0.47 -47.11 -30.61
CA ASP A 459 -0.88 -47.32 -31.15
C ASP A 459 -1.23 -48.81 -31.07
N PHE A 460 -2.13 -49.16 -30.14
CA PHE A 460 -2.58 -50.53 -29.93
C PHE A 460 -3.17 -51.18 -31.19
N ALA A 461 -3.86 -50.42 -32.05
CA ALA A 461 -4.44 -50.97 -33.27
C ALA A 461 -3.36 -51.39 -34.28
N ALA A 462 -2.34 -50.56 -34.44
CA ALA A 462 -1.20 -50.87 -35.32
C ALA A 462 -0.35 -52.02 -34.74
N GLU A 463 -0.08 -52.02 -33.43
CA GLU A 463 0.79 -53.02 -32.80
C GLU A 463 0.12 -54.40 -32.73
N THR A 464 -1.19 -54.47 -32.53
CA THR A 464 -1.93 -55.75 -32.60
C THR A 464 -1.96 -56.33 -34.01
N ALA A 465 -2.09 -55.49 -35.05
CA ALA A 465 -1.96 -55.93 -36.44
C ALA A 465 -0.54 -56.45 -36.77
N ASN A 466 0.49 -55.78 -36.26
CA ASN A 466 1.89 -56.22 -36.40
C ASN A 466 2.16 -57.52 -35.65
N LEU A 467 1.62 -57.67 -34.44
CA LEU A 467 1.71 -58.90 -33.64
C LEU A 467 1.08 -60.07 -34.39
N SER A 468 -0.15 -59.89 -34.91
CA SER A 468 -0.86 -60.92 -35.68
C SER A 468 -0.08 -61.31 -36.94
N ARG A 469 0.44 -60.33 -37.69
CA ARG A 469 1.30 -60.57 -38.85
C ARG A 469 2.55 -61.36 -38.47
N ALA A 470 3.22 -60.98 -37.38
CA ALA A 470 4.45 -61.64 -36.92
C ALA A 470 4.19 -63.07 -36.45
N GLN A 471 3.06 -63.34 -35.78
CA GLN A 471 2.63 -64.70 -35.41
C GLN A 471 2.37 -65.58 -36.64
N ILE A 472 1.68 -65.05 -37.65
CA ILE A 472 1.43 -65.75 -38.92
C ILE A 472 2.75 -66.04 -39.65
N LEU A 473 3.66 -65.07 -39.71
CA LEU A 473 5.00 -65.25 -40.33
C LEU A 473 5.88 -66.24 -39.56
N GLN A 474 5.76 -66.31 -38.23
CA GLN A 474 6.45 -67.30 -37.42
C GLN A 474 5.94 -68.71 -37.75
N GLN A 475 4.62 -68.90 -37.81
CA GLN A 475 4.00 -70.18 -38.17
C GLN A 475 4.33 -70.61 -39.63
N ALA A 476 4.32 -69.65 -40.57
CA ALA A 476 4.74 -69.91 -41.95
C ALA A 476 6.23 -70.21 -42.04
N GLY A 477 7.07 -69.52 -41.26
CA GLY A 477 8.51 -69.71 -41.20
C GLY A 477 8.91 -71.08 -40.66
N THR A 478 8.24 -71.57 -39.60
CA THR A 478 8.49 -72.93 -39.06
C THR A 478 8.11 -74.00 -40.08
N ALA A 479 6.99 -73.84 -40.78
CA ALA A 479 6.58 -74.73 -41.87
C ALA A 479 7.57 -74.72 -43.05
N MET A 480 8.08 -73.55 -43.44
CA MET A 480 9.07 -73.40 -44.51
C MET A 480 10.44 -73.96 -44.14
N VAL A 481 10.89 -73.81 -42.89
CA VAL A 481 12.12 -74.46 -42.39
C VAL A 481 11.95 -75.98 -42.40
N ALA A 482 10.78 -76.49 -41.99
CA ALA A 482 10.47 -77.92 -42.04
C ALA A 482 10.53 -78.46 -43.49
N GLN A 483 9.93 -77.75 -44.45
CA GLN A 483 9.98 -78.10 -45.87
C GLN A 483 11.39 -77.99 -46.47
N ALA A 484 12.13 -76.93 -46.12
CA ALA A 484 13.50 -76.71 -46.56
C ALA A 484 14.47 -77.79 -46.06
N ASN A 485 14.21 -78.37 -44.89
CA ASN A 485 14.97 -79.49 -44.33
C ASN A 485 14.66 -80.85 -45.00
N GLN A 486 13.53 -80.98 -45.71
CA GLN A 486 13.17 -82.20 -46.44
C GLN A 486 13.76 -82.25 -47.86
N LEU A 487 14.07 -81.10 -48.47
CA LEU A 487 14.67 -81.02 -49.82
C LEU A 487 15.91 -81.90 -50.05
N PRO A 488 16.86 -82.03 -49.12
CA PRO A 488 18.01 -82.95 -49.26
C PRO A 488 17.63 -84.44 -49.36
N GLN A 489 16.45 -84.84 -48.85
CA GLN A 489 15.98 -86.22 -48.94
C GLN A 489 15.59 -86.62 -50.37
N GLY A 490 15.27 -85.66 -51.24
CA GLY A 490 15.03 -85.91 -52.67
C GLY A 490 16.27 -86.41 -53.42
N VAL A 491 17.47 -86.14 -52.91
CA VAL A 491 18.74 -86.62 -53.50
C VAL A 491 18.98 -88.10 -53.16
N LEU A 492 18.51 -88.57 -52.00
CA LEU A 492 18.52 -90.00 -51.65
C LEU A 492 17.62 -90.83 -52.58
N ALA A 493 16.57 -90.23 -53.15
CA ALA A 493 15.71 -90.90 -54.14
C ALA A 493 16.38 -91.06 -55.53
N LEU A 494 17.40 -90.24 -55.85
CA LEU A 494 18.20 -90.37 -57.08
C LEU A 494 19.36 -91.38 -56.95
N LEU A 495 19.72 -91.76 -55.73
CA LEU A 495 20.80 -92.71 -55.42
C LEU A 495 20.28 -94.14 -55.13
N ARG A 496 18.99 -94.39 -55.30
CA ARG A 496 18.36 -95.71 -55.12
C ARG A 496 18.17 -96.45 -56.43
#